data_AF-V6HXJ5-F1
#
_entry.id   AF-V6HXJ5-F1
#
_cell.length_a   1.000
_cell.length_b   1.000
_cell.length_c   1.000
_cell.angle_alpha   90.00
_cell.angle_beta   90.00
_cell.angle_gamma   90.00
#
_symmetry.space_group_name_H-M   'P 1'
#
loop_
_entity.id
_entity.type
_entity.pdbx_description
1 polymer ?
#
loop_
_entity_poly.entity_id
_entity_poly.type
_entity_poly.pdbx_seq_one_letter_code
_entity_poly.pdbx_strand_id
1 'polypeptide(L)'
;MIQKIGFDWPEKLKEGIALKIRMDLPTSDLDHTVLEDDCYESLSLFYYSTEHFSERIRNQNGRKILRYLIGSRITIPALVDRRTFQTSKERIKTWH
;
A
#
# COMPACT_ATOMS: atom_id res chain seq x y z
N MET A 1 6.04 19.40 8.10
CA MET A 1 5.68 18.22 8.92
C MET A 1 4.49 17.56 8.24
N ILE A 2 4.62 16.33 7.72
CA ILE A 2 3.50 15.63 7.07
C ILE A 2 2.60 15.09 8.19
N GLN A 3 1.44 15.71 8.41
CA GLN A 3 0.44 15.17 9.35
C GLN A 3 -0.12 13.88 8.78
N LYS A 4 0.03 12.77 9.52
CA LYS A 4 -0.73 11.55 9.27
C LYS A 4 -2.14 11.79 9.78
N ILE A 5 -3.09 11.86 8.87
CA ILE A 5 -4.50 12.05 9.21
C ILE A 5 -5.06 10.65 9.49
N GLY A 6 -5.49 10.42 10.72
CA GLY A 6 -5.99 9.12 11.17
C GLY A 6 -7.50 8.99 10.99
N PHE A 7 -8.16 8.24 11.88
CA PHE A 7 -9.63 8.12 11.90
C PHE A 7 -10.37 9.44 12.20
N ASP A 8 -9.66 10.41 12.77
CA ASP A 8 -10.11 11.78 13.05
C ASP A 8 -9.98 12.72 11.85
N TRP A 9 -9.81 12.16 10.65
CA TRP A 9 -9.74 12.93 9.42
C TRP A 9 -10.91 13.89 9.19
N PRO A 10 -12.17 13.63 9.60
CA PRO A 10 -13.24 14.60 9.38
C PRO A 10 -13.01 15.91 10.16
N GLU A 11 -12.32 15.84 11.30
CA GLU A 11 -12.04 16.99 12.16
C GLU A 11 -10.71 17.66 11.81
N LYS A 12 -9.73 16.86 11.37
CA LYS A 12 -8.36 17.33 11.08
C LYS A 12 -8.15 17.76 9.63
N LEU A 13 -8.93 17.22 8.70
CA LEU A 13 -8.88 17.58 7.29
C LEU A 13 -9.80 18.77 7.03
N LYS A 14 -9.34 19.97 7.37
CA LYS A 14 -10.03 21.22 7.00
C LYS A 14 -10.09 21.37 5.49
N GLU A 15 -11.14 22.03 5.02
CA GLU A 15 -11.29 22.41 3.63
C GLU A 15 -10.08 23.25 3.16
N GLY A 16 -9.65 23.07 1.92
CA GLY A 16 -8.48 23.75 1.35
C GLY A 16 -7.12 23.13 1.70
N ILE A 17 -7.07 22.05 2.49
CA ILE A 17 -5.81 21.32 2.73
C ILE A 17 -5.42 20.52 1.48
N ALA A 18 -4.23 20.78 0.95
CA ALA A 18 -3.65 20.01 -0.14
C ALA A 18 -3.26 18.59 0.33
N LEU A 19 -3.95 17.59 -0.20
CA LEU A 19 -3.62 16.18 0.01
C LEU A 19 -2.52 15.73 -0.94
N LYS A 20 -1.41 15.23 -0.39
CA LYS A 20 -0.38 14.57 -1.20
C LYS A 20 -0.72 13.10 -1.36
N ILE A 21 -1.15 12.72 -2.56
CA ILE A 21 -1.29 11.32 -2.93
C ILE A 21 0.10 10.76 -3.27
N ARG A 22 0.42 9.60 -2.67
CA ARG A 22 1.63 8.87 -3.00
C ARG A 22 1.51 8.29 -4.41
N MET A 23 2.50 8.60 -5.25
CA MET A 23 2.52 8.18 -6.65
C MET A 23 3.34 6.91 -6.89
N ASP A 24 4.04 6.45 -5.86
CA ASP A 24 4.94 5.30 -5.79
C ASP A 24 4.25 4.01 -5.32
N LEU A 25 2.91 4.00 -5.23
CA LEU A 25 2.17 2.82 -4.83
C LEU A 25 2.19 1.73 -5.92
N PRO A 26 2.25 0.43 -5.56
CA PRO A 26 2.18 -0.66 -6.51
C PRO A 26 0.86 -0.64 -7.30
N THR A 27 0.97 -0.43 -8.62
CA THR A 27 -0.16 -0.46 -9.58
C THR A 27 -0.30 -1.80 -10.32
N SER A 28 0.61 -2.73 -10.05
CA SER A 28 0.62 -4.10 -10.54
C SER A 28 1.17 -4.99 -9.44
N ASP A 29 0.83 -6.27 -9.49
CA ASP A 29 1.39 -7.26 -8.58
C ASP A 29 2.92 -7.30 -8.73
N LEU A 30 3.61 -7.46 -7.60
CA LEU A 30 5.06 -7.55 -7.54
C LEU A 30 5.46 -8.89 -6.91
N ASP A 31 6.58 -9.44 -7.36
CA ASP A 31 7.20 -10.57 -6.70
C ASP A 31 8.14 -10.07 -5.58
N HIS A 32 8.06 -10.72 -4.43
CA HIS A 32 8.96 -10.49 -3.31
C HIS A 32 9.58 -11.83 -2.86
N THR A 33 10.90 -11.85 -2.68
CA THR A 33 11.62 -13.01 -2.12
C THR A 33 11.73 -12.87 -0.62
N VAL A 34 11.14 -13.81 0.12
CA VAL A 34 11.05 -13.76 1.59
C VAL A 34 12.43 -13.85 2.24
N LEU A 35 12.69 -12.94 3.17
CA LEU A 35 13.87 -12.84 4.03
C LEU A 35 13.54 -13.28 5.47
N GLU A 36 14.58 -13.45 6.30
CA GLU A 36 14.43 -13.96 7.68
C GLU A 36 13.55 -13.07 8.57
N ASP A 37 13.65 -11.76 8.42
CA ASP A 37 12.95 -10.78 9.25
C ASP A 37 11.58 -10.35 8.68
N ASP A 38 11.13 -11.00 7.59
CA ASP A 38 9.85 -10.63 6.97
C ASP A 38 8.65 -11.13 7.79
N CYS A 39 7.76 -10.19 8.09
CA CYS A 39 6.40 -10.45 8.50
C CYS A 39 5.44 -9.71 7.55
N TYR A 40 4.15 -10.09 7.56
CA TYR A 40 3.20 -9.44 6.66
C TYR A 40 3.04 -7.95 6.96
N GLU A 41 3.21 -7.55 8.21
CA GLU A 41 3.20 -6.17 8.68
C GLU A 41 4.40 -5.40 8.13
N SER A 42 5.62 -5.94 8.21
CA SER A 42 6.82 -5.28 7.69
C SER A 42 6.77 -5.14 6.17
N LEU A 43 6.31 -6.17 5.46
CA LEU A 43 6.09 -6.11 4.01
C LEU A 43 5.03 -5.08 3.63
N SER A 44 3.94 -5.02 4.39
CA SER A 44 2.89 -4.01 4.17
C SER A 44 3.44 -2.60 4.37
N LEU A 45 4.20 -2.39 5.45
CA LEU A 45 4.86 -1.11 5.71
C LEU A 45 5.84 -0.73 4.60
N PHE A 46 6.64 -1.69 4.11
CA PHE A 46 7.62 -1.45 3.06
C PHE A 46 6.96 -1.08 1.72
N TYR A 47 6.02 -1.89 1.24
CA TYR A 47 5.42 -1.71 -0.09
C TYR A 47 4.30 -0.67 -0.14
N TYR A 48 3.62 -0.43 0.99
CA TYR A 48 2.44 0.44 1.04
C TYR A 48 2.57 1.60 2.02
N SER A 49 3.71 1.75 2.69
CA SER A 49 3.94 2.78 3.72
C SER A 49 2.98 2.72 4.90
N THR A 50 2.34 1.58 5.13
CA THR A 50 1.42 1.31 6.25
C THR A 50 1.32 -0.17 6.51
N GLU A 51 1.19 -0.59 7.77
CA GLU A 51 1.04 -2.00 8.16
C GLU A 51 -0.38 -2.54 7.90
N HIS A 52 -1.36 -1.66 7.65
CA HIS A 52 -2.78 -1.99 7.61
C HIS A 52 -3.20 -2.89 6.43
N PHE A 53 -2.33 -3.15 5.47
CA PHE A 53 -2.60 -4.07 4.36
C PHE A 53 -1.92 -5.43 4.52
N SER A 54 -1.41 -5.75 5.72
CA SER A 54 -0.76 -7.04 6.00
C SER A 54 -1.65 -8.24 5.70
N GLU A 55 -2.92 -8.22 6.14
CA GLU A 55 -3.87 -9.29 5.86
C GLU A 55 -4.20 -9.43 4.36
N ARG A 56 -4.08 -8.35 3.57
CA ARG A 56 -4.23 -8.43 2.10
C ARG A 56 -3.11 -9.25 1.48
N ILE A 57 -1.86 -8.98 1.86
CA ILE A 57 -0.69 -9.76 1.39
C ILE A 57 -0.83 -11.21 1.84
N ARG A 58 -1.21 -11.43 3.11
CA ARG A 58 -1.39 -12.77 3.67
C ARG A 58 -2.44 -13.59 2.92
N ASN A 59 -3.60 -13.01 2.65
CA ASN A 59 -4.68 -13.70 1.95
C ASN A 59 -4.30 -14.03 0.51
N GLN A 60 -3.62 -13.10 -0.20
CA GLN A 60 -3.14 -13.34 -1.56
C GLN A 60 -2.17 -14.53 -1.64
N ASN A 61 -1.38 -14.75 -0.57
CA ASN A 61 -0.37 -15.82 -0.51
C ASN A 61 -0.88 -17.09 0.20
N GLY A 62 -2.21 -17.30 0.24
CA GLY A 62 -2.81 -18.50 0.82
C GLY A 62 -2.59 -18.63 2.32
N ARG A 63 -2.38 -17.51 3.02
CA ARG A 63 -2.17 -17.43 4.48
C ARG A 63 -0.99 -18.24 5.00
N LYS A 64 -0.02 -18.57 4.14
CA LYS A 64 1.19 -19.31 4.49
C LYS A 64 2.02 -18.54 5.53
N ILE A 65 2.77 -19.25 6.35
CA ILE A 65 3.65 -18.66 7.36
C ILE A 65 5.00 -18.32 6.70
N LEU A 66 5.36 -17.03 6.68
CA LEU A 66 6.54 -16.53 5.94
C LEU A 66 7.86 -17.16 6.41
N ARG A 67 8.01 -17.44 7.70
CA ARG A 67 9.20 -18.12 8.25
C ARG A 67 9.53 -19.46 7.56
N TYR A 68 8.53 -20.16 7.02
CA TYR A 68 8.74 -21.42 6.29
C TYR A 68 8.91 -21.24 4.78
N LEU A 69 8.93 -19.99 4.32
CA LEU A 69 9.03 -19.60 2.92
C LEU A 69 10.29 -18.77 2.63
N ILE A 70 11.23 -18.67 3.57
CA ILE A 70 12.50 -17.96 3.36
C ILE A 70 13.16 -18.43 2.06
N GLY A 71 13.55 -17.48 1.21
CA GLY A 71 14.09 -17.72 -0.13
C GLY A 71 13.05 -18.00 -1.22
N SER A 72 11.80 -18.26 -0.87
CA SER A 72 10.69 -18.44 -1.82
C SER A 72 10.09 -17.10 -2.26
N ARG A 73 9.40 -17.10 -3.40
CA ARG A 73 8.65 -15.94 -3.89
C ARG A 73 7.22 -15.92 -3.36
N ILE A 74 6.76 -14.73 -2.99
CA ILE A 74 5.37 -14.41 -2.66
C ILE A 74 4.92 -13.20 -3.49
N THR A 75 3.61 -13.05 -3.67
CA THR A 75 3.01 -11.95 -4.41
C THR A 75 2.65 -10.80 -3.48
N ILE A 76 3.11 -9.60 -3.82
CA ILE A 76 2.66 -8.34 -3.22
C ILE A 76 1.58 -7.75 -4.13
N PRO A 77 0.29 -7.79 -3.74
CA PRO A 77 -0.79 -7.40 -4.64
C PRO A 77 -0.80 -5.89 -4.90
N ALA A 78 -1.22 -5.47 -6.09
CA ALA A 78 -1.50 -4.06 -6.35
C ALA A 78 -2.60 -3.56 -5.39
N LEU A 79 -2.45 -2.33 -4.87
CA LEU A 79 -3.53 -1.70 -4.08
C LEU A 79 -4.66 -1.20 -4.97
N VAL A 80 -4.28 -0.72 -6.16
CA VAL A 80 -5.17 -0.16 -7.16
C VAL A 80 -4.78 -0.69 -8.52
N ASP A 81 -5.77 -0.99 -9.34
CA ASP A 81 -5.52 -1.29 -10.74
C ASP A 81 -4.88 -0.09 -11.44
N ARG A 82 -3.92 -0.35 -12.33
CA ARG A 82 -3.18 0.67 -13.06
C ARG A 82 -4.10 1.62 -13.82
N ARG A 83 -5.19 1.13 -14.44
CA ARG A 83 -6.14 1.95 -15.19
C ARG A 83 -6.89 2.89 -14.26
N THR A 84 -7.34 2.38 -13.11
CA THR A 84 -8.01 3.18 -12.07
C THR A 84 -7.09 4.26 -11.53
N PHE A 85 -5.81 3.93 -11.31
CA PHE A 85 -4.82 4.88 -10.83
C PHE A 85 -4.57 6.02 -11.83
N GLN A 86 -4.34 5.69 -13.11
CA GLN A 86 -4.12 6.72 -14.15
C GLN A 86 -5.34 7.60 -14.34
N THR A 87 -6.55 7.02 -14.37
CA THR A 87 -7.81 7.78 -14.49
C THR A 87 -7.97 8.77 -13.32
N SER A 88 -7.67 8.31 -12.10
CA SER A 88 -7.75 9.16 -10.91
C SER A 88 -6.70 10.28 -10.92
N LYS A 89 -5.48 9.97 -11.37
CA LYS A 89 -4.39 10.96 -11.52
C LYS A 89 -4.78 12.08 -12.49
N GLU A 90 -5.35 11.74 -13.64
CA GLU A 90 -5.77 12.75 -14.63
C GLU A 90 -6.90 13.64 -14.10
N ARG A 91 -7.87 13.09 -13.36
CA ARG A 91 -8.94 13.86 -12.72
C ARG A 91 -8.43 14.89 -11.71
N ILE A 92 -7.41 14.54 -10.93
CA ILE A 92 -6.81 15.46 -9.96
C ILE A 92 -6.07 16.60 -10.65
N LYS A 93 -5.40 16.34 -11.78
CA LYS A 93 -4.76 17.41 -12.57
C LYS A 93 -5.76 18.38 -13.19
N THR A 94 -7.00 17.94 -13.42
CA THR A 94 -8.06 18.81 -13.97
C THR A 94 -8.74 19.66 -12.90
N TRP A 95 -8.53 19.35 -11.62
CA TRP A 95 -8.93 20.20 -10.49
C TRP A 95 -7.87 21.29 -10.28
N HIS A 96 -8.02 22.38 -11.01
CA HIS A 96 -7.29 23.64 -10.82
C HIS A 96 -8.21 24.70 -10.23
#